data_AF-A0A7Y2DH13-F1
#
_entry.id   AF-A0A7Y2DH13-F1
#
_cell.length_a   1.000
_cell.length_b   1.000
_cell.length_c   1.000
_cell.angle_alpha   90.00
_cell.angle_beta   90.00
_cell.angle_gamma   90.00
#
_symmetry.space_group_name_H-M   'P 1'
#
loop_
_entity.id
_entity.type
_entity.pdbx_description
1 polymer ?
#
loop_
_entity_poly.entity_id
_entity_poly.type
_entity_poly.pdbx_seq_one_letter_code
_entity_poly.pdbx_strand_id
1 'polypeptide(L)'
;MLKERKFTILFLGWMVFITYASLHSFEDTDTSKFDIPYADKIVHFIFYSVAAVLATLFVREISKGTFPLVKMLWFIAFGAIVFGIIIEVLQYTITADREADFFDAVAN
;
A
#
# COMPACT_ATOMS: atom_id res chain seq x y z
N MET A 1 4.43 -26.19 9.97
CA MET A 1 5.01 -24.83 10.09
C MET A 1 4.27 -23.75 9.30
N LEU A 2 3.82 -23.97 8.05
CA LEU A 2 3.05 -22.95 7.27
C LEU A 2 1.65 -22.64 7.83
N LYS A 3 1.00 -23.62 8.49
CA LYS A 3 -0.36 -23.46 9.03
C LYS A 3 -0.47 -22.48 10.20
N GLU A 4 0.65 -22.14 10.83
CA GLU A 4 0.75 -21.21 11.97
C GLU A 4 1.19 -19.78 11.57
N ARG A 5 1.31 -19.50 10.27
CA ARG A 5 1.75 -18.20 9.73
C ARG A 5 0.76 -17.66 8.70
N LYS A 6 -0.53 -17.82 8.98
CA LYS A 6 -1.59 -17.48 8.02
C LYS A 6 -1.61 -15.97 7.77
N PHE A 7 -1.52 -15.16 8.82
CA PHE A 7 -1.56 -13.71 8.69
C PHE A 7 -0.27 -13.17 8.08
N THR A 8 0.86 -13.83 8.34
CA THR A 8 2.11 -13.55 7.64
C THR A 8 2.00 -13.72 6.12
N ILE A 9 1.47 -14.87 5.67
CA ILE A 9 1.32 -15.13 4.22
C ILE A 9 0.30 -14.16 3.60
N LEU A 10 -0.81 -13.90 4.29
CA LEU A 10 -1.82 -12.95 3.83
C LEU A 10 -1.26 -11.53 3.72
N PHE A 11 -0.50 -11.07 4.72
CA PHE A 11 0.11 -9.76 4.70
C PHE A 11 1.11 -9.62 3.55
N LEU A 12 2.03 -10.58 3.39
CA LEU A 12 2.99 -10.56 2.29
C LEU A 12 2.31 -10.62 0.92
N GLY A 13 1.31 -11.48 0.76
CA GLY A 13 0.52 -11.55 -0.47
C GLY A 13 -0.22 -10.24 -0.76
N TRP A 14 -0.77 -9.59 0.27
CA TRP A 14 -1.43 -8.29 0.14
C TRP A 14 -0.45 -7.18 -0.25
N MET A 15 0.76 -7.15 0.32
CA MET A 15 1.79 -6.16 -0.04
C MET A 15 2.24 -6.32 -1.50
N VAL A 16 2.42 -7.56 -1.97
CA VAL A 16 2.72 -7.84 -3.39
C VAL A 16 1.57 -7.41 -4.28
N PHE A 17 0.33 -7.70 -3.89
CA PHE A 17 -0.87 -7.27 -4.62
C PHE A 17 -0.97 -5.76 -4.72
N ILE A 18 -0.78 -5.02 -3.62
CA ILE A 18 -0.79 -3.54 -3.64
C ILE A 18 0.31 -3.03 -4.56
N THR A 19 1.53 -3.56 -4.45
CA THR A 19 2.65 -3.13 -5.29
C THR A 19 2.34 -3.33 -6.77
N TYR A 20 1.82 -4.51 -7.14
CA TYR A 20 1.42 -4.78 -8.52
C TYR A 20 0.26 -3.87 -8.96
N ALA A 21 -0.78 -3.72 -8.14
CA ALA A 21 -1.96 -2.91 -8.47
C ALA A 21 -1.62 -1.41 -8.59
N SER A 22 -0.71 -0.89 -7.77
CA SER A 22 -0.25 0.50 -7.82
C SER A 22 0.68 0.75 -9.02
N LEU A 23 1.49 -0.23 -9.43
CA LEU A 23 2.38 -0.09 -10.59
C LEU A 23 1.68 -0.38 -11.93
N HIS A 24 0.59 -1.13 -11.90
CA HIS A 24 -0.21 -1.38 -13.10
C HIS A 24 -1.04 -0.13 -13.42
N SER A 25 -0.49 0.74 -14.27
CA SER A 25 -1.26 1.84 -14.85
C SER A 25 -2.37 1.24 -15.72
N PHE A 26 -3.63 1.48 -15.34
CA PHE A 26 -4.80 1.11 -16.14
C PHE A 26 -4.92 2.06 -17.34
N GLU A 27 -3.94 2.03 -18.26
CA GLU A 27 -3.92 2.93 -19.42
C GLU A 27 -4.80 2.45 -20.60
N ASP A 28 -5.30 1.21 -20.57
CA ASP A 28 -6.03 0.62 -21.71
C ASP A 28 -7.53 0.43 -21.50
N THR A 29 -8.10 0.97 -20.43
CA THR A 29 -9.56 1.07 -20.33
C THR A 29 -9.97 2.48 -20.68
N ASP A 30 -10.64 2.62 -21.81
CA ASP A 30 -11.39 3.78 -22.29
C ASP A 30 -12.44 4.24 -21.24
N THR A 31 -11.98 4.71 -20.09
CA THR A 31 -12.77 5.25 -18.97
C THR A 31 -12.92 6.75 -19.14
N SER A 32 -13.20 7.18 -20.37
CA SER A 32 -13.61 8.53 -20.75
C SER A 32 -15.00 8.94 -20.20
N LYS A 33 -15.52 8.23 -19.17
CA LYS A 33 -16.86 8.46 -18.60
C LYS A 33 -16.92 8.66 -17.08
N PHE A 34 -15.85 8.36 -16.34
CA PHE A 34 -15.83 8.52 -14.88
C PHE A 34 -14.52 9.18 -14.46
N ASP A 35 -14.40 10.46 -14.75
CA ASP A 35 -13.37 11.31 -14.18
C ASP A 35 -13.75 11.57 -12.70
N ILE A 36 -13.47 10.58 -11.85
CA ILE A 36 -13.65 10.71 -10.40
C ILE A 36 -12.37 11.35 -9.87
N PRO A 37 -12.40 12.64 -9.51
CA PRO A 37 -11.23 13.28 -8.94
C PRO A 37 -10.84 12.54 -7.65
N TYR A 38 -9.55 12.30 -7.47
CA TYR A 38 -8.95 11.62 -6.31
C TYR A 38 -9.30 10.13 -6.13
N ALA A 39 -9.86 9.45 -7.15
CA ALA A 39 -10.13 8.01 -7.07
C ALA A 39 -8.90 7.19 -6.65
N ASP A 40 -7.74 7.54 -7.20
CA ASP A 40 -6.45 6.94 -6.86
C ASP A 40 -6.13 7.05 -5.35
N LYS A 41 -6.34 8.24 -4.76
CA LYS A 41 -6.09 8.48 -3.33
C LYS A 41 -7.03 7.67 -2.43
N ILE A 42 -8.29 7.49 -2.84
CA ILE A 42 -9.28 6.68 -2.10
C ILE A 42 -8.89 5.21 -2.14
N VAL A 43 -8.47 4.70 -3.32
CA VAL A 43 -8.03 3.31 -3.48
C VAL A 43 -6.78 3.04 -2.64
N HIS A 44 -5.78 3.92 -2.70
CA HIS A 44 -4.58 3.83 -1.86
C HIS A 44 -4.92 3.86 -0.36
N PHE A 45 -5.84 4.74 0.06
CA PHE A 45 -6.30 4.77 1.46
C PHE A 45 -6.92 3.44 1.91
N ILE A 46 -7.75 2.82 1.08
CA ILE A 46 -8.36 1.51 1.37
C ILE A 46 -7.29 0.43 1.43
N PHE A 47 -6.37 0.40 0.46
CA PHE A 47 -5.27 -0.57 0.41
C PHE A 47 -4.39 -0.51 1.66
N TYR A 48 -3.98 0.69 2.08
CA TYR A 48 -3.19 0.88 3.29
C TYR A 48 -3.97 0.58 4.56
N SER A 49 -5.28 0.86 4.59
CA SER A 49 -6.14 0.49 5.73
C SER A 49 -6.20 -1.02 5.92
N VAL A 50 -6.40 -1.78 4.84
CA VAL A 50 -6.39 -3.26 4.88
C VAL A 50 -5.00 -3.77 5.24
N ALA A 51 -3.93 -3.19 4.66
CA ALA A 51 -2.56 -3.55 4.99
C ALA A 51 -2.25 -3.32 6.48
N ALA A 52 -2.75 -2.24 7.09
CA ALA A 52 -2.56 -1.96 8.51
C ALA A 52 -3.26 -2.99 9.42
N VAL A 53 -4.47 -3.43 9.05
CA VAL A 53 -5.18 -4.51 9.76
C VAL A 53 -4.41 -5.82 9.64
N LEU A 54 -3.96 -6.19 8.44
CA LEU A 54 -3.19 -7.40 8.21
C LEU A 54 -1.83 -7.36 8.92
N ALA A 55 -1.15 -6.21 8.91
CA ALA A 55 0.10 -6.00 9.63
C ALA A 55 -0.09 -6.15 11.15
N THR A 56 -1.19 -5.65 11.70
CA THR A 56 -1.55 -5.82 13.11
C THR A 56 -1.72 -7.30 13.46
N LEU A 57 -2.45 -8.05 12.63
CA LEU A 57 -2.66 -9.49 12.83
C LEU A 57 -1.36 -10.28 12.68
N PHE A 58 -0.52 -9.91 11.71
CA PHE A 58 0.82 -10.46 11.48
C PHE A 58 1.75 -10.25 12.68
N VAL A 59 1.85 -9.02 13.19
CA VAL A 59 2.69 -8.71 14.36
C VAL A 59 2.18 -9.43 15.60
N ARG A 60 0.85 -9.54 15.78
CA ARG A 60 0.26 -10.30 16.88
C ARG A 60 0.53 -11.80 16.77
N GLU A 61 0.50 -12.36 15.56
CA GLU A 61 0.84 -13.75 15.27
C GLU A 61 2.31 -14.05 15.62
N ILE A 62 3.25 -13.18 15.25
CA ILE A 62 4.69 -13.35 15.53
C ILE A 62 5.02 -13.11 17.01
N SER A 63 4.49 -12.04 17.59
CA SER A 63 4.80 -11.65 18.98
C SER A 63 4.05 -12.48 20.02
N LYS A 64 3.15 -13.38 19.61
CA LYS A 64 2.22 -14.08 20.51
C LYS A 64 1.44 -13.13 21.44
N GLY A 65 1.22 -11.89 21.00
CA GLY A 65 0.51 -10.87 21.77
C GLY A 65 1.32 -10.17 22.87
N THR A 66 2.63 -10.37 22.97
CA THR A 66 3.46 -9.67 23.97
C THR A 66 3.83 -8.24 23.56
N PHE A 67 3.65 -7.88 22.29
CA PHE A 67 4.03 -6.57 21.78
C PHE A 67 2.95 -5.51 22.09
N PRO A 68 3.33 -4.30 22.58
CA PRO A 68 2.36 -3.26 22.90
C PRO A 68 1.65 -2.76 21.65
N LEU A 69 0.31 -2.73 21.67
CA LEU A 69 -0.51 -2.28 20.53
C LEU A 69 -0.12 -0.88 20.05
N VAL A 70 0.12 0.06 20.96
CA VAL A 70 0.49 1.45 20.61
C VAL A 70 1.81 1.50 19.84
N LYS A 71 2.83 0.74 20.26
CA LYS A 71 4.12 0.70 19.56
C LYS A 71 3.99 0.04 18.19
N MET A 72 3.17 -1.00 18.09
CA MET A 72 2.88 -1.68 16.83
C MET A 72 2.18 -0.74 15.84
N LEU A 73 1.16 0.02 16.29
CA LEU A 73 0.47 0.99 15.43
C LEU A 73 1.42 2.06 14.88
N TRP A 74 2.34 2.56 15.71
CA TRP A 74 3.38 3.49 15.25
C TRP A 74 4.30 2.87 14.19
N PHE A 75 4.73 1.63 14.39
CA PHE A 75 5.53 0.90 13.39
C PHE A 75 4.79 0.70 12.07
N ILE A 76 3.51 0.32 12.14
CA ILE A 76 2.67 0.10 10.96
C ILE A 76 2.44 1.42 10.22
N ALA A 77 2.14 2.50 10.94
CA ALA A 77 1.94 3.83 10.35
C ALA A 77 3.21 4.32 9.66
N PHE A 78 4.37 4.22 10.34
CA PHE A 78 5.65 4.57 9.75
C PHE A 78 5.97 3.73 8.51
N GLY A 79 5.75 2.41 8.58
CA GLY A 79 5.95 1.50 7.45
C GLY A 79 5.04 1.82 6.27
N ALA A 80 3.78 2.17 6.51
CA ALA A 80 2.82 2.55 5.47
C ALA A 80 3.24 3.85 4.76
N ILE A 81 3.70 4.86 5.49
CA ILE A 81 4.21 6.11 4.92
C ILE A 81 5.43 5.84 4.04
N VAL A 82 6.42 5.12 4.55
CA VAL A 82 7.63 4.78 3.78
C VAL A 82 7.29 3.97 2.53
N PHE A 83 6.39 3.00 2.66
CA PHE A 83 5.96 2.19 1.53
C PHE A 83 5.21 3.04 0.48
N GLY A 84 4.34 3.96 0.90
CA GLY A 84 3.67 4.90 0.01
C GLY A 84 4.66 5.75 -0.80
N ILE A 85 5.66 6.33 -0.13
CA ILE A 85 6.71 7.11 -0.80
C ILE A 85 7.49 6.25 -1.80
N ILE A 86 7.80 4.99 -1.45
CA ILE A 86 8.48 4.07 -2.37
C ILE A 86 7.63 3.80 -3.60
N ILE A 87 6.33 3.54 -3.43
CA ILE A 87 5.42 3.31 -4.55
C ILE A 87 5.33 4.54 -5.45
N GLU A 88 5.24 5.74 -4.88
CA GLU A 88 5.20 7.00 -5.61
C GLU A 88 6.48 7.21 -6.45
N VAL A 89 7.65 6.95 -5.85
CA VAL A 89 8.94 7.01 -6.57
C VAL A 89 9.03 5.92 -7.65
N LEU A 90 8.51 4.72 -7.39
CA LEU A 90 8.49 3.65 -8.38
C LEU A 90 7.55 3.97 -9.54
N GLN A 91 6.37 4.54 -9.28
CA GLN A 91 5.48 5.05 -10.31
C GLN A 91 6.18 6.15 -11.10
N TYR A 92 6.85 7.12 -10.47
CA TYR A 92 7.60 8.15 -11.19
C TYR A 92 8.71 7.58 -12.09
N THR A 93 9.47 6.61 -11.59
CA THR A 93 10.64 6.05 -12.31
C THR A 93 10.27 5.06 -13.40
N ILE A 94 9.23 4.25 -13.19
CA ILE A 94 8.77 3.24 -14.15
C ILE A 94 7.86 3.87 -15.21
N THR A 95 7.14 4.95 -14.87
CA THR A 95 6.24 5.68 -15.79
C THR A 95 6.92 6.88 -16.45
N ALA A 96 8.26 7.02 -16.35
CA ALA A 96 9.04 8.13 -16.91
C ALA A 96 9.02 8.26 -18.46
N ASP A 97 8.20 7.48 -19.17
CA ASP A 97 7.83 7.73 -20.57
C ASP A 97 6.49 8.51 -20.72
N ARG A 98 5.80 8.86 -19.63
CA ARG A 98 4.61 9.73 -19.67
C ARG A 98 4.56 10.70 -18.49
N GLU A 99 4.88 11.96 -18.78
CA GLU A 99 4.47 13.20 -18.08
C GLU A 99 4.11 13.06 -16.59
N ALA A 100 5.10 12.87 -15.73
CA ALA A 100 4.91 13.07 -14.29
C ALA A 100 5.05 14.57 -13.96
N ASP A 101 3.91 15.22 -13.68
CA ASP A 101 3.88 16.61 -13.24
C ASP A 101 4.46 16.71 -11.81
N PHE A 102 5.59 17.43 -11.71
CA PHE A 102 6.36 17.64 -10.48
C PHE A 102 5.52 18.21 -9.31
N PHE A 103 4.37 18.81 -9.61
CA PHE A 103 3.47 19.37 -8.61
C PHE A 103 2.71 18.33 -7.78
N ASP A 104 2.55 17.08 -8.24
CA ASP A 104 1.79 16.07 -7.48
C ASP A 104 2.58 15.53 -6.27
N ALA A 105 3.91 15.48 -6.38
CA ALA A 105 4.83 15.04 -5.33
C ALA A 105 4.94 16.00 -4.14
N VAL A 106 4.49 17.25 -4.30
CA VAL A 106 4.54 18.28 -3.24
C VAL A 106 3.23 18.33 -2.44
N ALA A 107 2.16 17.69 -2.94
CA ALA A 107 0.82 17.75 -2.36
C ALA A 107 0.46 16.55 -1.46
N ASN A 108 1.39 15.61 -1.25
CA ASN A 108 1.26 14.45 -0.36
C ASN A 108 1.86 14.72 1.03
#